data_AF-A0A4Q3RKM3-F1
#
_entry.id   AF-A0A4Q3RKM3-F1
#
_cell.length_a   1.000
_cell.length_b   1.000
_cell.length_c   1.000
_cell.angle_alpha   90.00
_cell.angle_beta   90.00
_cell.angle_gamma   90.00
#
_symmetry.space_group_name_H-M   'P 1'
#
loop_
_entity.id
_entity.type
_entity.pdbx_description
1 polymer ?
#
loop_
_entity_poly.entity_id
_entity_poly.type
_entity_poly.pdbx_seq_one_letter_code
_entity_poly.pdbx_strand_id
1 'polypeptide(L)'
;MLTPQPIPLLQIVLRYSDPLERYARRLITAKHRAPDIVKWAMEEAYEEQQFFEGPHLRPLLINKTKKFCLGLNKAIQIAATYRHPLDNSQSATKYK
;
A
#
# COMPACT_ATOMS: atom_id res chain seq x y z
N MET A 1 -37.67 8.87 6.67
CA MET A 1 -36.36 8.94 6.00
C MET A 1 -35.38 8.13 6.82
N LEU A 2 -34.87 7.01 6.30
CA LEU A 2 -33.83 6.23 6.97
C LEU A 2 -32.53 7.02 6.86
N THR A 3 -32.07 7.61 7.96
CA THR A 3 -30.71 8.13 8.02
C THR A 3 -29.77 6.93 7.85
N PRO A 4 -28.77 6.99 6.95
CA PRO A 4 -27.75 5.96 6.90
C PRO A 4 -27.06 5.96 8.26
N GLN A 5 -27.24 4.88 9.03
CA GLN A 5 -26.50 4.69 10.27
C GLN A 5 -25.02 4.72 9.90
N PRO A 6 -24.19 5.56 10.55
CA PRO A 6 -22.77 5.57 10.27
C PRO A 6 -22.24 4.16 10.56
N ILE A 7 -21.84 3.45 9.50
CA ILE A 7 -21.12 2.20 9.65
C ILE A 7 -19.89 2.51 10.49
N PRO A 8 -19.64 1.79 11.60
CA PRO A 8 -18.45 2.00 12.41
C PRO A 8 -17.23 1.94 11.51
N LEU A 9 -16.34 2.93 11.61
CA LEU A 9 -15.12 3.03 10.79
C LEU A 9 -14.35 1.69 10.72
N LEU A 10 -14.33 0.96 11.82
CA LEU A 10 -13.78 -0.39 11.92
C LEU A 10 -14.37 -1.39 10.92
N GLN A 11 -15.69 -1.37 10.68
CA GLN A 11 -16.34 -2.27 9.71
C GLN A 11 -15.92 -1.97 8.27
N ILE A 12 -15.69 -0.70 7.93
CA ILE A 12 -15.15 -0.31 6.62
C ILE A 12 -13.75 -0.90 6.47
N VAL A 13 -12.88 -0.71 7.47
CA VAL A 13 -11.51 -1.24 7.47
C VAL A 13 -11.51 -2.76 7.30
N LEU A 14 -12.32 -3.48 8.09
CA LEU A 14 -12.42 -4.94 8.02
C LEU A 14 -12.95 -5.43 6.66
N ARG A 15 -13.87 -4.68 6.04
CA ARG A 15 -14.44 -5.03 4.73
C ARG A 15 -13.44 -4.89 3.58
N TYR A 16 -12.58 -3.87 3.63
CA TYR A 16 -11.74 -3.49 2.48
C TYR A 16 -10.26 -3.88 2.61
N SER A 17 -9.75 -4.13 3.82
CA SER A 17 -8.34 -4.45 4.06
C SER A 17 -7.86 -5.67 3.24
N ASP A 18 -8.47 -6.84 3.45
CA ASP A 18 -8.09 -8.08 2.77
C ASP A 18 -8.17 -8.00 1.22
N PRO A 19 -9.26 -7.51 0.61
CA PRO A 19 -9.31 -7.32 -0.84
C PRO A 19 -8.23 -6.39 -1.38
N LEU A 20 -7.97 -5.27 -0.71
CA LEU A 20 -6.97 -4.30 -1.13
C LEU A 20 -5.55 -4.82 -0.95
N GLU A 21 -5.29 -5.60 0.10
CA GLU A 21 -4.00 -6.25 0.28
C GLU A 21 -3.70 -7.24 -0.84
N ARG A 22 -4.68 -8.09 -1.18
CA ARG A 22 -4.55 -9.02 -2.31
C ARG A 22 -4.29 -8.28 -3.62
N TYR A 23 -4.93 -7.13 -3.81
CA TYR A 23 -4.69 -6.27 -4.96
C TYR A 23 -3.27 -5.68 -4.94
N ALA A 24 -2.83 -5.10 -3.82
CA ALA A 24 -1.51 -4.50 -3.66
C ALA A 24 -0.38 -5.53 -3.88
N ARG A 25 -0.51 -6.75 -3.33
CA ARG A 25 0.46 -7.85 -3.52
C ARG A 25 0.67 -8.25 -4.98
N ARG A 26 -0.30 -7.99 -5.85
CA ARG A 26 -0.17 -8.25 -7.30
C ARG A 26 0.55 -7.12 -8.03
N LEU A 27 0.59 -5.92 -7.46
CA LEU A 27 1.19 -4.73 -8.08
C LEU A 27 2.62 -4.48 -7.64
N ILE A 28 2.98 -4.85 -6.42
CA ILE A 28 4.29 -4.53 -5.85
C ILE A 28 5.28 -5.69 -5.90
N THR A 29 6.56 -5.36 -6.06
CA THR A 29 7.65 -6.35 -5.98
C THR A 29 7.87 -6.81 -4.53
N ALA A 30 7.87 -5.88 -3.58
CA ALA A 30 8.04 -6.14 -2.15
C ALA A 30 6.72 -6.55 -1.47
N LYS A 31 6.24 -7.76 -1.75
CA LYS A 31 4.89 -8.24 -1.35
C LYS A 31 4.58 -8.13 0.15
N HIS A 32 5.58 -8.19 1.02
CA HIS A 32 5.40 -8.06 2.47
C HIS A 32 4.97 -6.66 2.90
N ARG A 33 5.16 -5.63 2.06
CA ARG A 33 4.74 -4.24 2.31
C ARG A 33 3.28 -3.96 1.94
N ALA A 34 2.56 -4.94 1.40
CA ALA A 34 1.17 -4.75 0.99
C ALA A 34 0.24 -4.27 2.13
N PRO A 35 0.33 -4.80 3.37
CA PRO A 35 -0.47 -4.28 4.49
C PRO A 35 -0.20 -2.79 4.76
N ASP A 36 1.08 -2.39 4.76
CA ASP A 36 1.48 -0.99 4.98
C ASP A 36 0.89 -0.06 3.91
N ILE A 37 0.90 -0.49 2.65
CA ILE A 37 0.31 0.27 1.54
C ILE A 37 -1.18 0.47 1.73
N VAL A 38 -1.91 -0.58 2.12
CA VAL A 38 -3.36 -0.50 2.32
C VAL A 38 -3.69 0.40 3.51
N LYS A 39 -2.91 0.30 4.58
CA LYS A 39 -3.00 1.20 5.73
C LYS A 39 -2.85 2.66 5.28
N TRP A 40 -1.79 3.01 4.56
CA TRP A 40 -1.59 4.38 4.08
C TRP A 40 -2.69 4.85 3.13
N ALA A 41 -3.21 3.98 2.27
CA ALA A 41 -4.33 4.32 1.38
C ALA A 41 -5.62 4.64 2.16
N MET A 42 -5.88 3.92 3.24
CA MET A 42 -7.04 4.18 4.11
C MET A 42 -6.83 5.43 4.98
N GLU A 43 -5.64 5.63 5.53
CA GLU A 43 -5.27 6.84 6.28
C GLU A 43 -5.40 8.10 5.41
N GLU A 44 -4.85 8.08 4.19
CA GLU A 44 -4.97 9.21 3.24
C GLU A 44 -6.45 9.50 2.88
N ALA A 45 -7.29 8.47 2.74
CA ALA A 45 -8.72 8.68 2.49
C ALA A 45 -9.46 9.26 3.71
N TYR A 46 -9.04 8.88 4.92
CA TYR A 46 -9.61 9.37 6.17
C TYR A 46 -9.21 10.82 6.43
N GLU A 47 -7.94 11.16 6.24
CA GLU A 47 -7.41 12.52 6.35
C GLU A 47 -8.09 13.48 5.36
N GLU A 48 -8.39 13.02 4.15
CA GLU A 48 -9.13 13.78 3.14
C GLU A 48 -10.65 13.87 3.41
N GLN A 49 -11.15 13.29 4.50
CA GLN A 49 -12.58 13.23 4.84
C GLN A 49 -13.44 12.50 3.80
N GLN A 50 -12.84 11.61 3.01
CA GLN A 50 -13.51 10.82 1.96
C GLN A 50 -13.77 9.36 2.40
N PHE A 51 -13.44 9.02 3.64
CA PHE A 51 -13.54 7.66 4.17
C PHE A 51 -14.90 7.38 4.82
N PHE A 52 -15.94 7.37 3.99
CA PHE A 52 -17.30 7.02 4.40
C PHE A 52 -17.90 6.00 3.43
N GLU A 53 -18.80 5.15 3.92
CA GLU A 53 -19.41 4.12 3.10
C GLU A 53 -20.25 4.75 1.97
N GLY A 54 -20.05 4.26 0.74
CA GLY A 54 -20.79 4.70 -0.43
C GLY A 54 -20.23 4.09 -1.73
N PRO A 55 -20.91 4.32 -2.87
CA PRO A 55 -20.50 3.75 -4.16
C PRO A 55 -19.10 4.21 -4.61
N HIS A 56 -18.63 5.36 -4.10
CA HIS A 56 -17.34 5.94 -4.46
C HIS A 56 -16.17 5.45 -3.60
N LEU A 57 -16.44 4.82 -2.44
CA LEU A 57 -15.37 4.42 -1.52
C LEU A 57 -14.47 3.34 -2.11
N ARG A 58 -15.06 2.28 -2.66
CA ARG A 58 -14.29 1.19 -3.27
C ARG A 58 -13.36 1.67 -4.40
N PRO A 59 -13.83 2.42 -5.42
CA PRO A 59 -12.93 2.92 -6.47
C PRO A 59 -11.89 3.91 -5.93
N LEU A 60 -12.24 4.74 -4.94
CA LEU A 60 -11.28 5.63 -4.27
C LEU A 60 -10.13 4.85 -3.64
N LEU A 61 -10.45 3.85 -2.81
CA LEU A 61 -9.43 3.04 -2.12
C LEU A 61 -8.56 2.24 -3.09
N ILE A 62 -9.14 1.72 -4.18
CA ILE A 62 -8.38 1.06 -5.25
C ILE A 62 -7.37 2.03 -5.88
N ASN A 63 -7.80 3.24 -6.22
CA ASN A 63 -6.95 4.25 -6.83
C ASN A 63 -5.81 4.69 -5.90
N LYS A 64 -6.11 4.96 -4.61
CA LYS A 64 -5.10 5.29 -3.61
C LYS A 64 -4.10 4.15 -3.40
N THR A 65 -4.60 2.92 -3.24
CA THR A 65 -3.75 1.73 -3.13
C THR A 65 -2.81 1.59 -4.33
N LYS A 66 -3.33 1.76 -5.55
CA LYS A 66 -2.53 1.73 -6.79
C LYS A 66 -1.47 2.82 -6.81
N LYS A 67 -1.81 4.06 -6.43
CA LYS A 67 -0.87 5.20 -6.34
C LYS A 67 0.33 4.86 -5.44
N PHE A 68 0.07 4.35 -4.23
CA PHE A 68 1.13 3.93 -3.30
C PHE A 68 1.96 2.75 -3.82
N CYS A 69 1.32 1.76 -4.48
CA CYS A 69 2.04 0.65 -5.10
C CYS A 69 3.06 1.13 -6.16
N LEU A 70 2.63 2.04 -7.03
CA LEU A 70 3.50 2.61 -8.07
C LEU A 70 4.63 3.44 -7.46
N GLY A 71 4.34 4.22 -6.41
CA GLY A 71 5.34 4.97 -5.66
C GLY A 71 6.42 4.07 -5.04
N LEU A 72 6.02 2.98 -4.39
CA LEU A 72 6.95 2.01 -3.80
C LEU A 72 7.83 1.35 -4.86
N ASN A 73 7.23 0.88 -5.96
CA ASN A 73 8.00 0.25 -7.05
C ASN A 73 9.03 1.22 -7.64
N LYS A 74 8.65 2.49 -7.84
CA LYS A 74 9.57 3.53 -8.34
C LYS A 74 10.71 3.77 -7.34
N ALA A 75 10.41 3.85 -6.04
CA ALA A 75 11.42 4.03 -4.99
C ALA A 75 12.42 2.85 -4.95
N ILE A 76 11.94 1.61 -5.10
CA ILE A 76 12.79 0.42 -5.17
C ILE A 76 13.70 0.46 -6.40
N GLN A 77 13.16 0.84 -7.57
CA GLN A 77 13.95 0.97 -8.80
C GLN A 77 15.06 2.02 -8.65
N ILE A 78 14.73 3.19 -8.12
CA ILE A 78 15.68 4.26 -7.82
C ILE A 78 16.77 3.73 -6.88
N ALA A 79 16.40 3.12 -5.75
CA ALA A 79 17.35 2.58 -4.78
C ALA A 79 18.26 1.49 -5.37
N ALA A 80 17.74 0.67 -6.29
CA ALA A 80 18.54 -0.33 -7.00
C ALA A 80 19.54 0.31 -7.98
N THR A 81 19.17 1.39 -8.67
CA THR A 81 20.04 2.11 -9.61
C THR A 81 21.21 2.80 -8.90
N TYR A 82 20.99 3.32 -7.68
CA TYR A 82 22.03 4.03 -6.92
C TYR A 82 22.80 3.14 -5.95
N ARG A 83 22.52 1.83 -5.90
CA ARG A 83 23.37 0.87 -5.17
C ARG A 83 24.72 0.79 -5.88
N HIS A 84 25.74 1.37 -5.26
CA HIS A 84 27.10 1.39 -5.80
C HIS A 84 27.65 -0.05 -5.93
N PRO A 85 28.35 -0.40 -7.02
CA PRO A 85 28.95 -1.73 -7.19
C PRO A 85 30.06 -2.08 -6.17
N LEU A 86 30.42 -1.15 -5.28
CA LEU A 86 31.45 -1.36 -4.26
C LEU A 86 30.94 -2.07 -2.99
N ASP A 87 29.63 -2.23 -2.80
CA ASP A 87 29.08 -3.03 -1.68
C ASP A 87 29.28 -4.54 -1.87
N ASN A 88 29.59 -5.01 -3.08
CA ASN A 88 29.93 -6.41 -3.34
C ASN A 88 31.40 -6.75 -3.01
N SER A 89 32.24 -5.75 -2.75
CA SER A 89 33.69 -5.92 -2.51
C SER A 89 34.03 -6.45 -1.12
N GLN A 90 33.08 -6.55 -0.19
CA GLN A 90 33.34 -6.99 1.19
C GLN A 90 33.00 -8.45 1.49
N SER A 91 32.51 -9.23 0.51
CA SER A 91 32.15 -10.64 0.72
C SER A 91 33.18 -11.66 0.21
N ALA A 92 34.30 -11.21 -0.37
CA ALA A 92 35.30 -12.09 -0.99
C ALA A 92 36.51 -12.44 -0.10
N THR A 93 36.39 -12.33 1.23
CA THR A 93 37.45 -12.74 2.16
C THR A 93 36.95 -13.74 3.19
N LYS A 94 36.54 -14.93 2.74
CA LYS A 94 36.45 -16.11 3.60
C LYS A 94 36.89 -17.36 2.85
N TYR A 95 37.97 -17.95 3.38
CA TYR A 95 38.60 -19.26 3.06
C TYR A 95 39.38 -19.28 1.73
N LYS A 96 40.68 -19.57 1.69
CA LYS A 96 41.54 -20.44 2.53
C LYS A 96 42.89 -19.78 2.82
#